data_AF-A0A432F357-F1
#
_entry.id   AF-A0A432F357-F1
#
_cell.length_a   1.000
_cell.length_b   1.000
_cell.length_c   1.000
_cell.angle_alpha   90.00
_cell.angle_beta   90.00
_cell.angle_gamma   90.00
#
_symmetry.space_group_name_H-M   'P 1'
#
loop_
_entity.id
_entity.type
_entity.pdbx_description
1 polymer ?
#
loop_
_entity_poly.entity_id
_entity_poly.type
_entity_poly.pdbx_seq_one_letter_code
_entity_poly.pdbx_strand_id
1 'polypeptide(L)'
;MLAGDAYCFLDPVFSSGLMLALKSGVMAADAIDSRLIENDLAPARFMSYARTLREGINNMRILVCAFYSEGFTFKALIDRFPNLAGDVTDCLSGDVNKDYTSLHEAIATMVPIPKKMELGMPLNNL
;
A
#
# COMPACT_ATOMS: atom_id res chain seq x y z
N MET A 1 -4.21 -17.06 2.98
CA MET A 1 -4.32 -15.66 2.49
C MET A 1 -4.96 -14.82 3.59
N LEU A 2 -4.65 -13.52 3.66
CA LEU A 2 -5.28 -12.55 4.57
C LEU A 2 -5.67 -11.32 3.75
N ALA A 3 -6.78 -10.65 4.09
CA ALA A 3 -7.29 -9.44 3.43
C ALA A 3 -7.83 -8.44 4.47
N GLY A 4 -7.95 -7.17 4.08
CA GLY A 4 -8.38 -6.07 4.95
C GLY A 4 -7.54 -5.96 6.22
N ASP A 5 -8.19 -5.59 7.33
CA ASP A 5 -7.55 -5.43 8.64
C ASP A 5 -6.89 -6.73 9.14
N ALA A 6 -7.33 -7.91 8.66
CA ALA A 6 -6.67 -9.16 8.99
C ALA A 6 -5.26 -9.28 8.38
N TYR A 7 -4.97 -8.52 7.31
CA TYR A 7 -3.64 -8.42 6.73
C TYR A 7 -2.82 -7.29 7.37
N CYS A 8 -3.37 -6.08 7.44
CA CYS A 8 -2.69 -4.91 8.00
C CYS A 8 -3.70 -3.82 8.38
N PHE A 9 -3.39 -3.08 9.43
CA PHE A 9 -4.11 -1.89 9.85
C PHE A 9 -3.18 -0.67 9.78
N LEU A 10 -3.67 0.42 9.18
CA LEU A 10 -3.02 1.73 9.18
C LEU A 10 -3.85 2.70 10.01
N ASP A 11 -3.21 3.71 10.60
CA ASP A 11 -3.92 4.76 11.33
C ASP A 11 -4.95 5.45 10.41
N PRO A 12 -6.19 5.71 10.89
CA PRO A 12 -7.30 6.13 10.03
C PRO A 12 -7.27 7.61 9.63
N VAL A 13 -6.15 8.31 9.75
CA VAL A 13 -6.00 9.74 9.40
C VAL A 13 -6.51 10.12 8.00
N PHE A 14 -6.47 9.19 7.02
CA PHE A 14 -6.97 9.40 5.66
C PHE A 14 -8.20 8.55 5.30
N SER A 15 -8.86 7.93 6.28
CA SER A 15 -10.05 7.09 6.06
C SER A 15 -9.85 5.97 5.02
N SER A 16 -8.62 5.45 4.91
CA SER A 16 -8.23 4.48 3.88
C SER A 16 -8.58 3.02 4.20
N GLY A 17 -8.93 2.70 5.46
CA GLY A 17 -9.16 1.32 5.91
C GLY A 17 -10.24 0.57 5.12
N LEU A 18 -11.42 1.18 4.95
CA LEU A 18 -12.50 0.56 4.18
C LEU A 18 -12.13 0.36 2.71
N MET A 19 -11.44 1.34 2.12
CA MET A 19 -10.95 1.24 0.73
C MET A 19 -9.93 0.11 0.58
N LEU A 20 -8.98 -0.03 1.51
CA LEU A 20 -8.00 -1.12 1.52
C LEU A 20 -8.67 -2.49 1.74
N ALA A 21 -9.68 -2.56 2.60
CA ALA A 21 -10.46 -3.78 2.82
C ALA A 21 -11.21 -4.20 1.54
N LEU A 22 -11.90 -3.27 0.88
CA LEU A 22 -12.62 -3.57 -0.36
C LEU A 22 -11.67 -3.97 -1.49
N LYS A 23 -10.59 -3.21 -1.69
CA LYS A 23 -9.58 -3.49 -2.72
C LYS A 23 -8.93 -4.85 -2.52
N SER A 24 -8.49 -5.15 -1.30
CA SER A 24 -7.88 -6.45 -1.00
C SER A 24 -8.88 -7.60 -1.08
N GLY A 25 -10.16 -7.37 -0.78
CA GLY A 25 -11.23 -8.35 -0.95
C GLY A 25 -11.47 -8.72 -2.41
N VAL A 26 -11.57 -7.74 -3.31
CA VAL A 26 -11.69 -7.97 -4.76
C VAL A 26 -10.47 -8.71 -5.29
N MET A 27 -9.26 -8.23 -4.96
CA MET A 27 -8.02 -8.89 -5.37
C MET A 27 -7.92 -10.34 -4.85
N ALA A 28 -8.40 -10.60 -3.64
CA ALA A 28 -8.41 -11.93 -3.05
C ALA A 28 -9.39 -12.84 -3.78
N ALA A 29 -10.58 -12.35 -4.12
CA ALA A 29 -11.59 -13.09 -4.86
C ALA A 29 -11.05 -13.52 -6.24
N ASP A 30 -10.49 -12.60 -7.01
CA ASP A 30 -9.90 -12.89 -8.33
C ASP A 30 -8.77 -13.93 -8.23
N ALA A 31 -7.92 -13.77 -7.21
CA ALA A 31 -6.80 -14.66 -6.97
C ALA A 31 -7.25 -16.05 -6.50
N ILE A 32 -8.35 -16.17 -5.75
CA ILE A 32 -8.88 -17.47 -5.30
C ILE A 32 -9.62 -18.17 -6.43
N ASP A 33 -10.48 -17.47 -7.15
CA ASP A 33 -11.28 -18.02 -8.26
C ASP A 33 -10.40 -18.72 -9.30
N SER A 34 -9.36 -18.03 -9.78
CA SER A 34 -8.40 -18.56 -10.74
C SER A 34 -7.71 -19.85 -10.25
N ARG A 35 -7.46 -19.95 -8.94
CA ARG A 35 -6.72 -21.07 -8.33
C ARG A 35 -7.61 -22.26 -8.03
N LEU A 36 -8.89 -22.01 -7.76
CA LEU A 36 -9.91 -23.05 -7.67
C LEU A 36 -10.11 -23.73 -9.03
N ILE A 37 -10.15 -22.95 -10.12
CA ILE A 37 -10.25 -23.49 -11.49
C ILE A 37 -9.02 -24.36 -11.84
N GLU A 38 -7.82 -23.92 -11.44
CA GLU A 38 -6.57 -24.67 -11.64
C GLU A 38 -6.40 -25.85 -10.68
N ASN A 39 -7.26 -25.98 -9.66
CA ASN A 39 -7.15 -26.93 -8.56
C ASN A 39 -5.77 -26.89 -7.86
N ASP A 40 -5.21 -25.68 -7.69
CA ASP A 40 -3.92 -25.47 -7.04
C ASP A 40 -3.95 -24.26 -6.10
N LEU A 41 -4.14 -24.55 -4.81
CA LEU A 41 -4.20 -23.56 -3.74
C LEU A 41 -2.87 -23.44 -2.97
N ALA A 42 -1.75 -23.88 -3.55
CA ALA A 42 -0.45 -23.75 -2.89
C ALA A 42 -0.14 -22.27 -2.56
N PRO A 43 0.45 -21.95 -1.39
CA PRO A 43 0.74 -20.57 -0.99
C PRO A 43 1.50 -19.77 -2.05
N ALA A 44 2.45 -20.40 -2.75
CA ALA A 44 3.25 -19.80 -3.82
C ALA A 44 2.39 -19.24 -4.98
N ARG A 45 1.18 -19.74 -5.17
CA ARG A 45 0.27 -19.26 -6.20
C ARG A 45 -0.35 -17.88 -5.88
N PHE A 46 -0.26 -17.44 -4.64
CA PHE A 46 -0.76 -16.13 -4.19
C PHE A 46 0.36 -15.07 -4.10
N MET A 47 1.53 -15.33 -4.68
CA MET A 47 2.66 -14.41 -4.68
C MET A 47 2.34 -13.05 -5.32
N SER A 48 1.60 -13.03 -6.43
CA SER A 48 1.22 -11.79 -7.10
C SER A 48 0.28 -10.96 -6.22
N TYR A 49 -0.76 -11.59 -5.65
CA TYR A 49 -1.68 -10.95 -4.70
C TYR A 49 -0.92 -10.29 -3.55
N ALA A 50 -0.04 -11.05 -2.90
CA ALA A 50 0.73 -10.57 -1.75
C ALA A 50 1.65 -9.40 -2.12
N ARG A 51 2.32 -9.45 -3.27
CA ARG A 51 3.19 -8.38 -3.75
C ARG A 51 2.41 -7.08 -3.97
N THR A 52 1.31 -7.15 -4.73
CA THR A 52 0.48 -5.99 -5.04
C THR A 52 -0.16 -5.40 -3.80
N LEU A 53 -0.68 -6.23 -2.88
CA LEU A 53 -1.27 -5.73 -1.64
C LEU A 53 -0.22 -5.04 -0.75
N ARG A 54 0.95 -5.68 -0.59
CA ARG A 54 2.07 -5.13 0.20
C ARG A 54 2.59 -3.82 -0.37
N GLU A 55 2.66 -3.69 -1.69
CA GLU A 55 3.02 -2.44 -2.36
C GLU A 55 2.03 -1.33 -2.03
N GLY A 56 0.73 -1.59 -2.22
CA GLY A 56 -0.33 -0.62 -1.94
C GLY A 56 -0.32 -0.12 -0.50
N ILE A 57 -0.18 -1.04 0.45
CA ILE A 57 -0.09 -0.69 1.87
C ILE A 57 1.18 0.13 2.16
N ASN A 58 2.33 -0.21 1.58
CA ASN A 58 3.55 0.57 1.82
C ASN A 58 3.44 1.99 1.29
N ASN A 59 2.82 2.19 0.12
CA ASN A 59 2.63 3.51 -0.47
C ASN A 59 1.78 4.39 0.45
N MET A 60 0.60 3.89 0.88
CA MET A 60 -0.25 4.61 1.84
C MET A 60 0.45 4.83 3.19
N ARG A 61 1.20 3.84 3.69
CA ARG A 61 1.88 3.90 4.98
C ARG A 61 2.98 4.97 5.02
N ILE A 62 3.68 5.20 3.92
CA ILE A 62 4.69 6.28 3.85
C ILE A 62 4.01 7.65 4.07
N LEU A 63 2.85 7.88 3.46
CA LEU A 63 2.09 9.12 3.65
C LEU A 63 1.58 9.26 5.09
N VAL A 64 1.07 8.17 5.69
CA VAL A 64 0.64 8.17 7.10
C VAL A 64 1.80 8.49 8.03
N CYS A 65 2.96 7.85 7.86
CA CYS A 65 4.14 8.13 8.70
C CYS A 65 4.69 9.55 8.49
N ALA A 66 4.70 10.05 7.25
CA ALA A 66 5.14 11.41 6.96
C ALA A 66 4.20 12.45 7.61
N PHE A 67 2.89 12.21 7.60
CA PHE A 67 1.92 13.09 8.24
C PHE A 67 2.19 13.32 9.73
N TYR A 68 2.66 12.30 10.46
CA TYR A 68 2.99 12.41 11.87
C TYR A 68 4.40 12.95 12.16
N SER A 69 5.20 13.20 11.13
CA SER A 69 6.56 13.72 11.30
C SER A 69 6.53 15.23 11.55
N GLU A 70 7.24 15.68 12.58
CA GLU A 70 7.30 17.09 12.95
C GLU A 70 7.78 17.96 11.78
N GLY A 71 7.07 19.07 11.53
CA GLY A 71 7.40 20.00 10.45
C GLY A 71 7.01 19.56 9.04
N PHE A 72 6.48 18.34 8.86
CA PHE A 72 5.97 17.90 7.56
C PHE A 72 4.54 18.39 7.33
N THR A 73 4.29 18.92 6.13
CA THR A 73 2.93 19.13 5.64
C THR A 73 2.87 18.80 4.15
N PHE A 74 1.75 18.29 3.67
CA PHE A 74 1.54 18.10 2.23
C PHE A 74 1.62 19.40 1.46
N LYS A 75 1.23 20.52 2.08
CA LYS A 75 1.40 21.85 1.48
C LYS A 75 2.88 22.14 1.22
N ALA A 76 3.75 21.99 2.22
CA ALA A 76 5.19 22.23 2.07
C ALA A 76 5.83 21.28 1.04
N LEU A 77 5.38 20.02 0.98
CA LEU A 77 5.81 19.07 -0.05
C LEU A 77 5.42 19.57 -1.44
N ILE A 78 4.17 19.95 -1.65
CA ILE A 78 3.64 20.40 -2.95
C ILE A 78 4.26 21.75 -3.35
N ASP A 79 4.45 22.69 -2.42
CA ASP A 79 5.11 23.96 -2.68
C ASP A 79 6.55 23.74 -3.21
N ARG A 80 7.25 22.72 -2.68
CA ARG A 80 8.62 22.36 -3.10
C ARG A 80 8.65 21.50 -4.36
N PHE A 81 7.66 20.63 -4.55
CA PHE A 81 7.54 19.70 -5.68
C PHE A 81 6.15 19.77 -6.32
N PRO A 82 5.83 20.85 -7.08
CA PRO A 82 4.47 21.10 -7.56
C PRO A 82 3.91 20.01 -8.48
N ASN A 83 4.79 19.31 -9.21
CA ASN A 83 4.42 18.20 -10.09
C ASN A 83 3.88 16.97 -9.34
N LEU A 84 4.09 16.86 -8.02
CA LEU A 84 3.65 15.72 -7.21
C LEU A 84 2.26 15.92 -6.57
N ALA A 85 1.60 17.06 -6.78
CA ALA A 85 0.26 17.29 -6.23
C ALA A 85 -0.77 16.24 -6.71
N GLY A 86 -0.65 15.82 -7.98
CA GLY A 86 -1.44 14.73 -8.54
C GLY A 86 -1.16 13.41 -7.82
N ASP A 87 0.12 13.05 -7.64
CA ASP A 87 0.51 11.80 -6.98
C ASP A 87 0.03 11.71 -5.52
N VAL A 88 0.09 12.83 -4.78
CA VAL A 88 -0.48 12.89 -3.42
C VAL A 88 -1.99 12.63 -3.46
N THR A 89 -2.70 13.25 -4.39
CA THR A 89 -4.15 13.10 -4.55
C THR A 89 -4.53 11.68 -4.95
N ASP A 90 -3.84 11.11 -5.92
CA ASP A 90 -4.06 9.74 -6.42
C ASP A 90 -3.87 8.73 -5.28
N CYS A 91 -2.80 8.86 -4.49
CA CYS A 91 -2.52 7.93 -3.40
C CYS A 91 -3.58 8.04 -2.29
N LEU A 92 -3.90 9.27 -1.85
CA LEU A 92 -4.91 9.52 -0.80
C LEU A 92 -6.32 9.13 -1.22
N SER A 93 -6.66 9.21 -2.51
CA SER A 93 -7.97 8.79 -3.04
C SER A 93 -8.07 7.28 -3.30
N GLY A 94 -6.96 6.54 -3.18
CA GLY A 94 -6.97 5.07 -3.15
C GLY A 94 -6.28 4.39 -4.35
N ASP A 95 -5.68 5.14 -5.27
CA ASP A 95 -4.82 4.56 -6.30
C ASP A 95 -3.44 4.18 -5.73
N VAL A 96 -3.45 3.26 -4.76
CA VAL A 96 -2.27 2.93 -3.98
C VAL A 96 -1.23 2.09 -4.73
N ASN A 97 -1.49 1.63 -5.95
CA ASN A 97 -0.57 0.76 -6.71
C ASN A 97 0.08 1.44 -7.93
N LYS A 98 -0.11 2.76 -8.10
CA LYS A 98 0.67 3.57 -9.03
C LYS A 98 2.16 3.60 -8.60
N ASP A 99 3.05 3.84 -9.55
CA ASP A 99 4.45 4.09 -9.26
C ASP A 99 4.63 5.45 -8.55
N TYR A 100 4.85 5.40 -7.25
CA TYR A 100 5.09 6.56 -6.39
C TYR A 100 6.58 6.77 -6.05
N THR A 101 7.50 6.21 -6.84
CA THR A 101 8.95 6.33 -6.57
C THR A 101 9.37 7.79 -6.38
N SER A 102 8.99 8.69 -7.30
CA SER A 102 9.27 10.13 -7.21
C SER A 102 8.67 10.78 -5.95
N LEU A 103 7.46 10.37 -5.56
CA LEU A 103 6.80 10.86 -4.35
C LEU A 103 7.54 10.40 -3.09
N HIS A 104 7.95 9.14 -3.02
CA HIS A 104 8.72 8.60 -1.90
C HIS A 104 10.07 9.28 -1.76
N GLU A 105 10.79 9.49 -2.87
CA GLU A 105 12.07 10.20 -2.88
C GLU A 105 11.92 11.63 -2.39
N ALA A 106 10.90 12.36 -2.85
CA ALA A 106 10.63 13.72 -2.40
C ALA A 106 10.33 13.79 -0.90
N ILE A 107 9.46 12.90 -0.38
CA ILE A 107 9.16 12.81 1.05
C ILE A 107 10.43 12.48 1.85
N ALA A 108 11.28 11.57 1.36
CA ALA A 108 12.53 11.20 2.02
C ALA A 108 13.54 12.34 2.13
N THR A 109 13.45 13.38 1.30
CA THR A 109 14.26 14.61 1.45
C THR A 109 13.79 15.52 2.59
N MET A 110 12.61 15.28 3.14
CA MET A 110 11.99 16.10 4.18
C MET A 110 11.92 15.37 5.52
N VAL A 111 11.62 14.07 5.51
CA VAL A 111 11.42 13.27 6.72
C VAL A 111 11.88 11.82 6.54
N PRO A 112 12.23 11.11 7.63
CA PRO A 112 12.53 9.68 7.56
C PRO A 112 11.31 8.89 7.07
N ILE A 113 11.50 8.09 6.03
CA ILE A 113 10.47 7.14 5.57
C ILE A 113 10.66 5.78 6.24
N PRO A 114 9.58 5.06 6.54
CA PRO A 114 9.71 3.75 7.14
C PRO A 114 10.32 2.73 6.16
N LYS A 115 11.12 1.80 6.67
CA LYS A 115 11.61 0.65 5.88
C LYS A 115 10.44 -0.13 5.29
N LYS A 116 10.57 -0.65 4.07
CA LYS A 116 9.55 -1.51 3.45
C LYS A 116 9.18 -2.66 4.40
N MET A 117 7.87 -2.91 4.58
CA MET A 117 7.39 -4.02 5.42
C MET A 117 8.08 -5.32 5.01
N GLU A 118 8.58 -6.14 5.94
CA GLU A 118 9.25 -7.41 5.62
C GLU A 118 8.26 -8.59 5.53
N LEU A 119 7.13 -8.47 6.23
CA LEU A 119 6.09 -9.49 6.36
C LEU A 119 5.02 -9.38 5.27
N GLY A 120 4.15 -10.39 5.22
CA GLY A 120 2.96 -10.40 4.34
C GLY A 120 3.16 -11.09 3.00
N MET A 121 4.24 -11.86 2.83
CA MET A 121 4.43 -12.79 1.72
C MET A 121 3.80 -14.16 2.04
N PRO A 122 3.47 -14.98 1.04
CA PRO A 122 3.05 -16.35 1.27
C PRO A 122 4.09 -17.13 2.08
N LEU A 123 3.61 -18.08 2.88
CA LEU A 123 4.46 -18.96 3.65
C LEU A 123 5.26 -19.85 2.70
N ASN A 124 6.58 -19.71 2.71
CA ASN A 124 7.47 -20.64 2.03
C ASN A 124 7.69 -21.84 2.94
N ASN A 125 7.39 -23.04 2.43
CA ASN A 125 7.45 -24.36 3.08
C ASN A 125 6.19 -24.72 3.89
N LEU A 126 5.29 -25.47 3.24
CA LEU A 126 4.41 -26.46 3.85
C LEU A 126 4.72 -27.82 3.20
#